data_AF-A0A7C4ILG3-F1
#
_entry.id   AF-A0A7C4ILG3-F1
#
_cell.length_a   1.000
_cell.length_b   1.000
_cell.length_c   1.000
_cell.angle_alpha   90.00
_cell.angle_beta   90.00
_cell.angle_gamma   90.00
#
_symmetry.space_group_name_H-M   'P 1'
#
loop_
_entity.id
_entity.type
_entity.pdbx_description
1 polymer ?
#
loop_
_entity_poly.entity_id
_entity_poly.type
_entity_poly.pdbx_seq_one_letter_code
_entity_poly.pdbx_strand_id
1 'polypeptide(L)'
;MIKVAMIGAGSVVFSRNLTGDILSYPEFRNATFAYMDIDRDRLEVGAALCRKVASTLGASPKIQATLDRRQALKGADFVINMVQIGGFDSTLVDFEIPRKYGLNFTIADTTGPGGLFRALRTYPMLKGLCADMMDVCPRAVLLNYSNPMSMNMQTVSRTSDIRGVGLCHSVQGTFHQLMRYLGERPEDVAFVCAGINHMAFYLKLEKAGVDLYPRLFEAMNNPTVYNSNKVRFELMKRLGYFVTESSEHNAEYNPWFIPRGQDMITRMNVPIDEYLRRCDGIVEEFEQMKKLARNDQPMEFHRSHEYGSLIIHSMVTGTPRVVYGNMPNRGAISNLPPDAIAEVPTLVDRAGCQFTTVGPLPPQLVGYIQPHITQHELFIRAAMEGRRDYVYQAAMFDPLTSATLSLDQIVQMCDELIAAHGFERDGGVLPPLDARRTLVPTSGKQFGKVDRKDLRRSWDEAQRRIVADYVKECHVIGPWPSPEAGKVSLDLATPVEADFARRRDGSVDLKAAYEVDGRVLRWKKARVSHRGYFDFASLLGKVEWAVGYAYFQIESPSARDTMIRLGSDDGIRIWVNGKLVHDHEVGRGYTPDCESVRVRLKKGVNRFLVKLDNYKSGWGFGICVPARP
;
A
#
# COMPACT_ATOMS: atom_id res chain seq x y z
N MET A 1 -24.44 24.52 -1.89
CA MET A 1 -24.31 23.05 -2.01
C MET A 1 -22.84 22.76 -2.19
N ILE A 2 -22.25 21.91 -1.36
CA ILE A 2 -20.80 21.62 -1.41
C ILE A 2 -20.45 20.89 -2.71
N LYS A 3 -19.40 21.33 -3.39
CA LYS A 3 -18.82 20.66 -4.55
C LYS A 3 -17.41 20.14 -4.24
N VAL A 4 -17.20 18.84 -4.44
CA VAL A 4 -15.90 18.17 -4.31
C VAL A 4 -15.42 17.72 -5.69
N ALA A 5 -14.29 18.24 -6.16
CA ALA A 5 -13.63 17.76 -7.37
C ALA A 5 -12.68 16.60 -7.01
N MET A 6 -12.81 15.47 -7.69
CA MET A 6 -12.00 14.26 -7.51
C MET A 6 -11.07 14.13 -8.72
N ILE A 7 -9.79 14.52 -8.58
CA ILE A 7 -8.79 14.46 -9.64
C ILE A 7 -8.02 13.14 -9.53
N GLY A 8 -8.03 12.33 -10.59
CA GLY A 8 -7.56 10.93 -10.54
C GLY A 8 -8.64 9.97 -10.05
N ALA A 9 -9.91 10.25 -10.39
CA ALA A 9 -11.06 9.48 -9.92
C ALA A 9 -11.14 8.04 -10.48
N GLY A 10 -10.26 7.69 -11.43
CA GLY A 10 -10.06 6.32 -11.90
C GLY A 10 -9.38 5.42 -10.88
N SER A 11 -8.92 5.95 -9.73
CA SER A 11 -8.65 5.17 -8.53
C SER A 11 -9.97 4.73 -7.88
N VAL A 12 -10.62 3.74 -8.47
CA VAL A 12 -12.05 3.44 -8.23
C VAL A 12 -12.38 3.06 -6.79
N VAL A 13 -11.50 2.30 -6.13
CA VAL A 13 -11.68 1.88 -4.72
C VAL A 13 -11.57 3.08 -3.79
N PHE A 14 -10.54 3.90 -4.00
CA PHE A 14 -10.26 5.04 -3.17
C PHE A 14 -11.32 6.15 -3.34
N SER A 15 -11.71 6.43 -4.58
CA SER A 15 -12.77 7.39 -4.91
C SER A 15 -14.12 6.98 -4.31
N ARG A 16 -14.44 5.68 -4.38
CA ARG A 16 -15.62 5.08 -3.75
C ARG A 16 -15.62 5.29 -2.23
N ASN A 17 -14.51 4.94 -1.56
CA ASN A 17 -14.41 5.04 -0.11
C ASN A 17 -14.57 6.49 0.37
N LEU A 18 -13.81 7.43 -0.20
CA LEU A 18 -13.91 8.84 0.17
C LEU A 18 -15.30 9.43 -0.09
N THR A 19 -15.91 9.08 -1.22
CA THR A 19 -17.28 9.54 -1.52
C THR A 19 -18.27 8.99 -0.51
N GLY A 20 -18.18 7.70 -0.17
CA GLY A 20 -19.02 7.10 0.88
C GLY A 20 -18.83 7.76 2.23
N ASP A 21 -17.59 8.01 2.64
CA ASP A 21 -17.30 8.66 3.92
C ASP A 21 -17.87 10.08 4.00
N ILE A 22 -17.77 10.85 2.92
CA ILE A 22 -18.37 12.18 2.84
C ILE A 22 -19.90 12.07 2.88
N LEU A 23 -20.50 11.21 2.06
CA LEU A 23 -21.96 11.04 1.99
C LEU A 23 -22.60 10.46 3.25
N SER A 24 -21.82 9.78 4.09
CA SER A 24 -22.32 9.26 5.36
C SER A 24 -22.65 10.36 6.38
N TYR A 25 -22.19 11.60 6.15
CA TYR A 25 -22.63 12.77 6.89
C TYR A 25 -23.95 13.33 6.35
N PRO A 26 -24.96 13.60 7.21
CA PRO A 26 -26.24 14.17 6.79
C PRO A 26 -26.11 15.46 5.96
N GLU A 27 -25.14 16.31 6.30
CA GLU A 27 -24.86 17.61 5.67
C GLU A 27 -24.46 17.50 4.20
N PHE A 28 -23.97 16.33 3.77
CA PHE A 28 -23.41 16.12 2.44
C PHE A 28 -24.22 15.19 1.54
N ARG A 29 -25.41 14.74 1.99
CA ARG A 29 -26.26 13.82 1.21
C ARG A 29 -26.62 14.32 -0.19
N ASN A 30 -26.63 15.64 -0.39
CA ASN A 30 -26.91 16.29 -1.68
C ASN A 30 -25.68 16.99 -2.28
N ALA A 31 -24.46 16.63 -1.86
CA ALA A 31 -23.24 17.23 -2.40
C ALA A 31 -23.07 16.94 -3.90
N THR A 32 -22.31 17.79 -4.58
CA THR A 32 -21.88 17.55 -5.96
C THR A 32 -20.48 16.97 -5.97
N PHE A 33 -20.28 15.87 -6.68
CA PHE A 33 -18.96 15.30 -6.93
C PHE A 33 -18.62 15.42 -8.41
N ALA A 34 -17.51 16.08 -8.72
CA ALA A 34 -16.97 16.18 -10.07
C ALA A 34 -15.77 15.25 -10.22
N TYR A 35 -16.02 14.09 -10.82
CA TYR A 35 -15.05 13.05 -11.10
C TYR A 35 -14.27 13.38 -12.36
N MET A 36 -12.94 13.40 -12.25
CA MET A 36 -12.05 13.63 -13.37
C MET A 36 -10.93 12.61 -13.41
N ASP A 37 -10.74 12.02 -14.59
CA ASP A 37 -9.61 11.16 -14.92
C ASP A 37 -9.29 11.31 -16.42
N ILE A 38 -8.16 10.77 -16.86
CA ILE A 38 -7.81 10.67 -18.27
C ILE A 38 -8.32 9.35 -18.89
N ASP A 39 -8.58 8.34 -18.06
CA ASP A 39 -9.13 7.05 -18.49
C ASP A 39 -10.66 7.02 -18.34
N ARG A 40 -11.34 6.97 -19.49
CA ARG A 40 -12.82 6.95 -19.56
C ARG A 40 -13.43 5.71 -18.91
N ASP A 41 -12.86 4.53 -19.12
CA ASP A 41 -13.43 3.28 -18.61
C ASP A 41 -13.34 3.24 -17.09
N ARG A 42 -12.17 3.61 -16.54
CA ARG A 42 -11.99 3.74 -15.09
C ARG A 42 -12.93 4.77 -14.48
N LEU A 43 -13.09 5.91 -15.14
CA LEU A 43 -13.96 6.99 -14.69
C LEU A 43 -15.44 6.56 -14.64
N GLU A 44 -15.92 5.84 -15.66
CA GLU A 44 -17.29 5.32 -15.71
C GLU A 44 -17.55 4.28 -14.63
N VAL A 45 -16.60 3.36 -14.39
CA VAL A 45 -16.66 2.38 -13.30
C VAL A 45 -16.71 3.09 -11.95
N GLY A 46 -15.82 4.06 -11.71
CA GLY A 46 -15.78 4.83 -10.45
C GLY A 46 -17.10 5.56 -10.19
N ALA A 47 -17.65 6.25 -11.19
CA ALA A 47 -18.92 6.95 -11.07
C ALA A 47 -20.10 6.00 -10.80
N ALA A 48 -20.13 4.82 -11.44
CA ALA A 48 -21.16 3.81 -11.21
C ALA A 48 -21.12 3.26 -9.78
N LEU A 49 -19.93 2.90 -9.27
CA LEU A 49 -19.77 2.41 -7.90
C LEU A 49 -20.20 3.45 -6.87
N CYS A 50 -19.91 4.73 -7.10
CA CYS A 50 -20.27 5.79 -6.17
C CYS A 50 -21.78 6.06 -6.13
N ARG A 51 -22.48 5.93 -7.26
CA ARG A 51 -23.96 5.96 -7.27
C ARG A 51 -24.55 4.83 -6.42
N LYS A 52 -23.93 3.64 -6.46
CA LYS A 52 -24.35 2.53 -5.60
C LYS A 52 -24.11 2.80 -4.11
N VAL A 53 -22.93 3.30 -3.73
CA VAL A 53 -22.67 3.71 -2.33
C VAL A 53 -23.71 4.72 -1.87
N ALA A 54 -24.00 5.73 -2.70
CA ALA A 54 -24.97 6.77 -2.38
C ALA A 54 -26.37 6.18 -2.14
N SER A 55 -26.80 5.25 -2.99
CA SER A 55 -28.07 4.53 -2.81
C SER A 55 -28.11 3.76 -1.49
N THR A 56 -27.06 3.04 -1.12
CA THR A 56 -26.96 2.33 0.16
C THR A 56 -27.08 3.30 1.35
N LEU A 57 -26.52 4.49 1.24
CA LEU A 57 -26.54 5.52 2.28
C LEU A 57 -27.84 6.34 2.32
N GLY A 58 -28.78 6.12 1.40
CA GLY A 58 -29.97 6.97 1.25
C GLY A 58 -29.62 8.43 0.90
N ALA A 59 -28.52 8.64 0.17
CA ALA A 59 -28.04 9.93 -0.28
C ALA A 59 -28.36 10.16 -1.76
N SER A 60 -28.51 11.43 -2.16
CA SER A 60 -28.85 11.85 -3.52
C SER A 60 -27.83 12.86 -4.08
N PRO A 61 -26.54 12.50 -4.19
CA PRO A 61 -25.54 13.41 -4.71
C PRO A 61 -25.66 13.61 -6.23
N LYS A 62 -25.16 14.75 -6.69
CA LYS A 62 -24.93 14.98 -8.12
C LYS A 62 -23.53 14.48 -8.50
N ILE A 63 -23.44 13.41 -9.28
CA ILE A 63 -22.16 12.88 -9.77
C ILE A 63 -21.95 13.29 -11.24
N GLN A 64 -20.90 14.07 -11.50
CA GLN A 64 -20.51 14.54 -12.82
C GLN A 64 -19.17 13.89 -13.19
N ALA A 65 -19.10 13.17 -14.32
CA ALA A 65 -17.87 12.60 -14.83
C ALA A 65 -17.38 13.43 -16.03
N THR A 66 -16.09 13.77 -16.07
CA THR A 66 -15.48 14.50 -17.18
C THR A 66 -14.01 14.11 -17.37
N LEU A 67 -13.50 14.25 -18.59
CA LEU A 67 -12.06 14.16 -18.88
C LEU A 67 -11.37 15.53 -18.80
N ASP A 68 -12.15 16.61 -18.63
CA ASP A 68 -11.66 17.99 -18.56
C ASP A 68 -11.45 18.42 -17.11
N ARG A 69 -10.19 18.66 -16.75
CA ARG A 69 -9.78 19.10 -15.41
C ARG A 69 -10.43 20.43 -15.01
N ARG A 70 -10.45 21.43 -15.90
CA ARG A 70 -10.97 22.77 -15.59
C ARG A 70 -12.48 22.73 -15.37
N GLN A 71 -13.20 21.91 -16.13
CA GLN A 71 -14.64 21.67 -15.92
C GLN A 71 -14.91 21.05 -14.54
N ALA A 72 -14.09 20.08 -14.12
CA ALA A 72 -14.23 19.47 -12.80
C ALA A 72 -13.99 20.48 -11.68
N LEU A 73 -12.94 21.29 -11.80
CA LEU A 73 -12.52 22.28 -10.80
C LEU A 73 -13.47 23.47 -10.66
N LYS A 74 -14.11 23.92 -11.74
CA LYS A 74 -14.92 25.16 -11.76
C LYS A 74 -15.93 25.21 -10.60
N GLY A 75 -15.76 26.16 -9.69
CA GLY A 75 -16.64 26.34 -8.53
C GLY A 75 -16.59 25.22 -7.49
N ALA A 76 -15.53 24.42 -7.44
CA ALA A 76 -15.32 23.46 -6.35
C ALA A 76 -15.00 24.16 -5.02
N ASP A 77 -15.44 23.56 -3.92
CA ASP A 77 -15.09 23.99 -2.54
C ASP A 77 -13.90 23.17 -2.01
N PHE A 78 -13.77 21.92 -2.46
CA PHE A 78 -12.68 21.02 -2.13
C PHE A 78 -12.20 20.31 -3.39
N VAL A 79 -10.89 20.06 -3.47
CA VAL A 79 -10.26 19.31 -4.55
C VAL A 79 -9.48 18.17 -3.91
N ILE A 80 -9.82 16.94 -4.24
CA ILE A 80 -9.10 15.74 -3.78
C ILE A 80 -8.23 15.26 -4.94
N ASN A 81 -6.91 15.24 -4.74
CA ASN A 81 -5.94 14.79 -5.75
C ASN A 81 -5.40 13.40 -5.41
N MET A 82 -5.57 12.43 -6.32
CA MET A 82 -5.28 11.01 -6.09
C MET A 82 -4.60 10.37 -7.31
N VAL A 83 -3.95 11.16 -8.16
CA VAL A 83 -3.30 10.68 -9.38
C VAL A 83 -2.03 9.89 -9.09
N GLN A 84 -1.65 9.03 -10.04
CA GLN A 84 -0.33 8.41 -10.13
C GLN A 84 0.20 8.59 -11.56
N ILE A 85 1.07 9.57 -11.77
CA ILE A 85 1.57 9.89 -13.11
C ILE A 85 2.45 8.77 -13.64
N GLY A 86 2.05 8.24 -14.80
CA GLY A 86 2.74 7.16 -15.49
C GLY A 86 2.38 5.74 -15.04
N GLY A 87 1.54 5.59 -14.01
CA GLY A 87 1.01 4.31 -13.55
C GLY A 87 2.07 3.24 -13.27
N PHE A 88 1.69 1.97 -13.38
CA PHE A 88 2.57 0.82 -13.14
C PHE A 88 3.75 0.79 -14.12
N ASP A 89 3.54 1.17 -15.38
CA ASP A 89 4.57 1.17 -16.41
C ASP A 89 5.76 2.08 -16.06
N SER A 90 5.51 3.24 -15.44
CA SER A 90 6.60 4.11 -14.97
C SER A 90 7.21 3.62 -13.67
N THR A 91 6.42 2.98 -12.79
CA THR A 91 6.97 2.30 -11.61
C THR A 91 7.95 1.20 -12.00
N LEU A 92 7.69 0.44 -13.06
CA LEU A 92 8.66 -0.56 -13.57
C LEU A 92 9.97 0.09 -13.98
N VAL A 93 9.94 1.25 -14.67
CA VAL A 93 11.16 2.00 -14.99
C VAL A 93 11.92 2.40 -13.73
N ASP A 94 11.21 2.86 -12.71
CA ASP A 94 11.78 3.30 -11.42
C ASP A 94 12.42 2.15 -10.62
N PHE A 95 12.05 0.90 -10.87
CA PHE A 95 12.66 -0.28 -10.26
C PHE A 95 13.75 -0.90 -11.14
N GLU A 96 13.46 -1.12 -12.43
CA GLU A 96 14.33 -1.86 -13.33
C GLU A 96 15.63 -1.13 -13.66
N ILE A 97 15.60 0.20 -13.81
CA ILE A 97 16.84 0.95 -14.08
C ILE A 97 17.76 0.91 -12.87
N PRO A 98 17.35 1.32 -11.65
CA PRO A 98 18.22 1.20 -10.48
C PRO A 98 18.73 -0.21 -10.20
N ARG A 99 17.92 -1.24 -10.49
CA ARG A 99 18.34 -2.64 -10.34
C ARG A 99 19.56 -3.00 -11.20
N LYS A 100 19.71 -2.43 -12.40
CA LYS A 100 20.92 -2.62 -13.23
C LYS A 100 22.20 -2.14 -12.55
N TYR A 101 22.09 -1.20 -11.62
CA TYR A 101 23.20 -0.66 -10.85
C TYR A 101 23.41 -1.37 -9.51
N GLY A 102 22.55 -2.35 -9.16
CA GLY A 102 22.58 -3.07 -7.89
C GLY A 102 21.72 -2.43 -6.79
N LEU A 103 20.92 -1.42 -7.10
CA LEU A 103 20.03 -0.74 -6.16
C LEU A 103 18.64 -1.36 -6.23
N ASN A 104 18.22 -2.02 -5.13
CA ASN A 104 16.92 -2.69 -5.02
C ASN A 104 16.05 -2.00 -3.96
N PHE A 105 14.74 -2.06 -4.16
CA PHE A 105 13.75 -1.39 -3.31
C PHE A 105 12.70 -2.37 -2.80
N THR A 106 12.01 -1.99 -1.72
CA THR A 106 10.76 -2.62 -1.32
C THR A 106 9.60 -1.88 -1.97
N ILE A 107 9.56 -0.54 -1.87
CA ILE A 107 8.42 0.28 -2.25
C ILE A 107 8.76 1.34 -3.31
N ALA A 108 9.84 2.11 -3.12
CA ALA A 108 10.30 3.16 -4.03
C ALA A 108 9.26 4.23 -4.42
N ASP A 109 8.21 4.45 -3.62
CA ASP A 109 7.12 5.38 -3.94
C ASP A 109 7.25 6.76 -3.29
N THR A 110 8.16 6.90 -2.31
CA THR A 110 8.25 8.06 -1.42
C THR A 110 9.63 8.69 -1.41
N THR A 111 10.68 7.91 -1.21
CA THR A 111 12.08 8.37 -1.14
C THR A 111 12.95 7.64 -2.16
N GLY A 112 14.26 7.88 -2.13
CA GLY A 112 15.18 7.29 -3.10
C GLY A 112 14.95 7.73 -4.54
N PRO A 113 15.71 7.17 -5.50
CA PRO A 113 15.56 7.48 -6.92
C PRO A 113 14.15 7.20 -7.43
N GLY A 114 13.48 6.13 -6.96
CA GLY A 114 12.10 5.84 -7.36
C GLY A 114 11.13 6.94 -6.92
N GLY A 115 11.15 7.34 -5.65
CA GLY A 115 10.34 8.44 -5.13
C GLY A 115 10.68 9.78 -5.80
N LEU A 116 11.96 10.08 -5.96
CA LEU A 116 12.44 11.30 -6.62
C LEU A 116 11.92 11.42 -8.05
N PHE A 117 12.05 10.37 -8.88
CA PHE A 117 11.57 10.41 -10.25
C PHE A 117 10.05 10.40 -10.33
N ARG A 118 9.36 9.75 -9.39
CA ARG A 118 7.90 9.87 -9.24
C ARG A 118 7.47 11.30 -8.95
N ALA A 119 8.16 12.01 -8.06
CA ALA A 119 7.90 13.42 -7.78
C ALA A 119 8.18 14.29 -9.01
N LEU A 120 9.30 14.08 -9.71
CA LEU A 120 9.62 14.81 -10.95
C LEU A 120 8.53 14.61 -12.01
N ARG A 121 8.02 13.39 -12.20
CA ARG A 121 6.88 13.15 -13.10
C ARG A 121 5.60 13.86 -12.66
N THR A 122 5.39 13.99 -11.36
CA THR A 122 4.15 14.57 -10.81
C THR A 122 4.16 16.09 -10.80
N TYR A 123 5.36 16.70 -10.72
CA TYR A 123 5.53 18.15 -10.63
C TYR A 123 4.76 18.96 -11.69
N PRO A 124 4.85 18.65 -13.00
CA PRO A 124 4.18 19.49 -13.99
C PRO A 124 2.66 19.43 -13.90
N MET A 125 2.11 18.23 -13.67
CA MET A 125 0.67 18.04 -13.47
C MET A 125 0.19 18.81 -12.25
N LEU A 126 0.90 18.73 -11.13
CA LEU A 126 0.49 19.36 -9.87
C LEU A 126 0.61 20.88 -9.93
N LYS A 127 1.66 21.40 -10.57
CA LYS A 127 1.80 22.83 -10.89
C LYS A 127 0.65 23.33 -11.76
N GLY A 128 0.28 22.57 -12.80
CA GLY A 128 -0.85 22.88 -13.67
C GLY A 128 -2.20 22.82 -12.94
N LEU A 129 -2.39 21.84 -12.05
CA LEU A 129 -3.57 21.75 -11.20
C LEU A 129 -3.70 22.98 -10.30
N CYS A 130 -2.62 23.39 -9.63
CA CYS A 130 -2.63 24.57 -8.77
C CYS A 130 -2.93 25.85 -9.55
N ALA A 131 -2.34 26.01 -10.75
CA ALA A 131 -2.63 27.13 -11.64
C ALA A 131 -4.11 27.18 -12.04
N ASP A 132 -4.70 26.05 -12.45
CA ASP A 132 -6.12 25.98 -12.77
C ASP A 132 -7.00 26.28 -11.55
N MET A 133 -6.64 25.77 -10.37
CA MET A 133 -7.36 26.05 -9.13
C MET A 133 -7.35 27.54 -8.80
N MET A 134 -6.21 28.23 -8.91
CA MET A 134 -6.12 29.67 -8.64
C MET A 134 -7.03 30.50 -9.57
N ASP A 135 -7.26 30.01 -10.79
CA ASP A 135 -8.10 30.68 -11.77
C ASP A 135 -9.60 30.37 -11.57
N VAL A 136 -9.98 29.09 -11.43
CA VAL A 136 -11.40 28.67 -11.51
C VAL A 136 -12.04 28.30 -10.18
N CYS A 137 -11.25 28.10 -9.13
CA CYS A 137 -11.72 27.83 -7.77
C CYS A 137 -10.70 28.26 -6.68
N PRO A 138 -10.24 29.52 -6.63
CA PRO A 138 -9.13 29.95 -5.77
C PRO A 138 -9.37 29.77 -4.27
N ARG A 139 -10.63 29.65 -3.85
CA ARG A 139 -11.00 29.41 -2.45
C ARG A 139 -11.04 27.93 -2.07
N ALA A 140 -10.94 27.01 -3.03
CA ALA A 140 -11.00 25.59 -2.75
C ALA A 140 -9.80 25.14 -1.89
N VAL A 141 -10.01 24.10 -1.09
CA VAL A 141 -8.91 23.45 -0.36
C VAL A 141 -8.48 22.20 -1.11
N LEU A 142 -7.18 22.10 -1.40
CA LEU A 142 -6.55 20.92 -1.97
C LEU A 142 -6.27 19.88 -0.87
N LEU A 143 -6.83 18.68 -1.02
CA LEU A 143 -6.56 17.51 -0.21
C LEU A 143 -5.74 16.54 -1.06
N ASN A 144 -4.42 16.52 -0.87
CA ASN A 144 -3.52 15.70 -1.68
C ASN A 144 -3.30 14.33 -1.05
N TYR A 145 -3.59 13.27 -1.81
CA TYR A 145 -3.29 11.88 -1.48
C TYR A 145 -2.20 11.26 -2.37
N SER A 146 -1.81 11.95 -3.44
CA SER A 146 -0.75 11.49 -4.33
C SER A 146 0.61 11.54 -3.64
N ASN A 147 1.30 10.39 -3.59
CA ASN A 147 2.72 10.30 -3.22
C ASN A 147 3.66 10.71 -4.38
N PRO A 148 4.87 11.18 -4.07
CA PRO A 148 5.46 11.35 -2.73
C PRO A 148 4.94 12.61 -2.01
N MET A 149 4.38 12.44 -0.81
CA MET A 149 3.61 13.51 -0.15
C MET A 149 4.43 14.79 0.08
N SER A 150 5.61 14.68 0.69
CA SER A 150 6.43 15.83 1.05
C SER A 150 6.89 16.62 -0.19
N MET A 151 7.35 15.93 -1.24
CA MET A 151 7.76 16.57 -2.49
C MET A 151 6.57 17.18 -3.25
N ASN A 152 5.43 16.50 -3.25
CA ASN A 152 4.21 17.04 -3.87
C ASN A 152 3.69 18.28 -3.13
N MET A 153 3.70 18.28 -1.80
CA MET A 153 3.31 19.46 -1.01
C MET A 153 4.33 20.60 -1.09
N GLN A 154 5.62 20.32 -1.32
CA GLN A 154 6.57 21.36 -1.72
C GLN A 154 6.19 21.97 -3.07
N THR A 155 5.80 21.16 -4.06
CA THR A 155 5.33 21.68 -5.35
C THR A 155 4.14 22.61 -5.17
N VAL A 156 3.12 22.21 -4.39
CA VAL A 156 1.94 23.04 -4.10
C VAL A 156 2.36 24.38 -3.47
N SER A 157 3.13 24.33 -2.39
CA SER A 157 3.48 25.53 -1.60
C SER A 157 4.51 26.46 -2.27
N ARG A 158 5.36 25.94 -3.16
CA ARG A 158 6.41 26.73 -3.85
C ARG A 158 5.96 27.28 -5.20
N THR A 159 4.82 26.82 -5.72
CA THR A 159 4.29 27.24 -7.03
C THR A 159 2.91 27.87 -6.98
N SER A 160 2.29 27.98 -5.80
CA SER A 160 0.93 28.53 -5.66
C SER A 160 0.62 29.01 -4.24
N ASP A 161 -0.43 29.82 -4.12
CA ASP A 161 -1.04 30.24 -2.85
C ASP A 161 -2.27 29.38 -2.47
N ILE A 162 -2.46 28.23 -3.14
CA ILE A 162 -3.58 27.34 -2.85
C ILE A 162 -3.46 26.78 -1.43
N ARG A 163 -4.56 26.85 -0.69
CA ARG A 163 -4.68 26.17 0.61
C ARG A 163 -4.67 24.67 0.37
N GLY A 164 -3.61 23.99 0.82
CA GLY A 164 -3.43 22.57 0.60
C GLY A 164 -2.97 21.84 1.85
N VAL A 165 -3.47 20.63 2.04
CA VAL A 165 -2.99 19.68 3.06
C VAL A 165 -2.75 18.32 2.41
N GLY A 166 -1.58 17.76 2.67
CA GLY A 166 -1.23 16.41 2.26
C GLY A 166 -1.70 15.39 3.30
N LEU A 167 -2.28 14.29 2.82
CA LEU A 167 -2.95 13.29 3.66
C LEU A 167 -2.38 11.90 3.42
N CYS A 168 -1.93 11.28 4.50
CA CYS A 168 -1.49 9.90 4.54
C CYS A 168 -2.17 9.19 5.72
N HIS A 169 -2.37 7.87 5.59
CA HIS A 169 -3.02 7.07 6.63
C HIS A 169 -2.05 6.52 7.69
N SER A 170 -0.76 6.79 7.54
CA SER A 170 0.30 6.15 8.31
C SER A 170 0.23 6.41 9.81
N VAL A 171 -0.13 7.63 10.23
CA VAL A 171 -0.20 8.01 11.65
C VAL A 171 -1.40 7.35 12.34
N GLN A 172 -2.60 7.43 11.78
CA GLN A 172 -3.75 6.74 12.40
C GLN A 172 -3.60 5.22 12.31
N GLY A 173 -3.13 4.69 11.18
CA GLY A 173 -2.94 3.25 11.00
C GLY A 173 -1.94 2.67 11.99
N THR A 174 -0.80 3.33 12.13
CA THR A 174 0.22 2.94 13.12
C THR A 174 -0.31 3.07 14.55
N PHE A 175 -1.03 4.13 14.88
CA PHE A 175 -1.56 4.29 16.23
C PHE A 175 -2.49 3.14 16.63
N HIS A 176 -3.44 2.78 15.75
CA HIS A 176 -4.32 1.63 15.99
C HIS A 176 -3.54 0.32 16.11
N GLN A 177 -2.45 0.16 15.35
CA GLN A 177 -1.57 -1.00 15.47
C GLN A 177 -0.85 -1.05 16.82
N LEU A 178 -0.33 0.08 17.31
CA LEU A 178 0.29 0.17 18.64
C LEU A 178 -0.71 -0.17 19.76
N MET A 179 -1.95 0.31 19.65
CA MET A 179 -3.01 0.01 20.62
C MET A 179 -3.31 -1.49 20.68
N ARG A 180 -3.31 -2.18 19.53
CA ARG A 180 -3.48 -3.64 19.48
C ARG A 180 -2.34 -4.38 20.19
N TYR A 181 -1.10 -3.92 20.06
CA TYR A 181 0.03 -4.52 20.79
C TYR A 181 -0.08 -4.35 22.30
N LEU A 182 -0.62 -3.21 22.74
CA LEU A 182 -0.75 -2.87 24.15
C LEU A 182 -2.04 -3.40 24.80
N GLY A 183 -3.01 -3.88 24.00
CA GLY A 183 -4.34 -4.27 24.47
C GLY A 183 -5.18 -3.06 24.91
N GLU A 184 -4.93 -1.88 24.34
CA GLU A 184 -5.57 -0.63 24.71
C GLU A 184 -6.67 -0.22 23.73
N ARG A 185 -7.63 0.57 24.22
CA ARG A 185 -8.63 1.22 23.36
C ARG A 185 -8.06 2.54 22.84
N PRO A 186 -8.04 2.79 21.52
CA PRO A 186 -7.50 4.03 20.95
C PRO A 186 -8.09 5.32 21.54
N GLU A 187 -9.38 5.30 21.91
CA GLU A 187 -10.08 6.44 22.52
C GLU A 187 -9.61 6.82 23.93
N ASP A 188 -8.93 5.91 24.63
CA ASP A 188 -8.43 6.14 25.99
C ASP A 188 -6.97 6.66 26.01
N VAL A 189 -6.32 6.74 24.84
CA VAL A 189 -4.88 7.02 24.73
C VAL A 189 -4.63 8.31 23.95
N ALA A 190 -3.91 9.23 24.58
CA ALA A 190 -3.44 10.45 23.95
C ALA A 190 -2.05 10.21 23.34
N PHE A 191 -1.78 10.81 22.17
CA PHE A 191 -0.45 10.75 21.56
C PHE A 191 -0.09 12.05 20.86
N VAL A 192 1.22 12.28 20.72
CA VAL A 192 1.79 13.30 19.83
C VAL A 192 2.71 12.59 18.86
N CYS A 193 2.46 12.75 17.56
CA CYS A 193 3.32 12.26 16.49
C CYS A 193 3.88 13.42 15.68
N ALA A 194 5.16 13.40 15.33
CA ALA A 194 5.73 14.47 14.52
C ALA A 194 6.95 14.03 13.72
N GLY A 195 7.11 14.62 12.54
CA GLY A 195 8.25 14.42 11.66
C GLY A 195 7.92 14.89 10.25
N ILE A 196 8.22 14.05 9.28
CA ILE A 196 7.81 14.22 7.88
C ILE A 196 6.98 13.01 7.45
N ASN A 197 6.29 13.11 6.31
CA ASN A 197 5.50 12.00 5.79
C ASN A 197 6.28 10.67 5.77
N HIS A 198 5.66 9.60 6.25
CA HIS A 198 6.22 8.23 6.38
C HIS A 198 7.44 8.11 7.31
N MET A 199 7.85 9.17 8.00
CA MET A 199 8.95 9.19 8.98
C MET A 199 8.60 10.16 10.12
N ALA A 200 7.41 10.00 10.69
CA ALA A 200 6.94 10.68 11.87
C ALA A 200 7.05 9.75 13.08
N PHE A 201 7.40 10.30 14.24
CA PHE A 201 7.66 9.52 15.44
C PHE A 201 6.64 9.83 16.53
N TYR A 202 6.19 8.81 17.25
CA TYR A 202 5.30 8.99 18.40
C TYR A 202 6.09 9.55 19.58
N LEU A 203 6.21 10.87 19.70
CA LEU A 203 6.97 11.53 20.76
C LEU A 203 6.33 11.36 22.15
N LYS A 204 5.01 11.15 22.17
CA LYS A 204 4.21 10.98 23.37
C LYS A 204 3.17 9.89 23.13
N LEU A 205 2.98 8.99 24.09
CA LEU A 205 1.95 7.95 24.07
C LEU A 205 1.50 7.68 25.50
N GLU A 206 0.35 8.22 25.91
CA GLU A 206 -0.07 8.23 27.32
C GLU A 206 -1.53 7.82 27.52
N LYS A 207 -1.79 7.11 28.62
CA LYS A 207 -3.14 6.82 29.13
C LYS A 207 -3.27 7.34 30.55
N ALA A 208 -4.25 8.21 30.79
CA ALA A 208 -4.49 8.82 32.11
C ALA A 208 -3.21 9.41 32.77
N GLY A 209 -2.33 10.02 31.96
CA GLY A 209 -1.06 10.61 32.41
C GLY A 209 0.09 9.63 32.61
N VAL A 210 -0.09 8.34 32.28
CA VAL A 210 0.96 7.31 32.36
C VAL A 210 1.55 7.06 30.97
N ASP A 211 2.88 7.15 30.85
CA ASP A 211 3.62 6.82 29.63
C ASP A 211 3.52 5.32 29.31
N LEU A 212 3.15 5.03 28.06
CA LEU A 212 2.96 3.67 27.56
C LEU A 212 4.21 3.11 26.85
N TYR A 213 5.27 3.90 26.64
CA TYR A 213 6.50 3.39 26.02
C TYR A 213 7.11 2.18 26.74
N PRO A 214 7.22 2.15 28.08
CA PRO A 214 7.74 0.97 28.78
C PRO A 214 6.98 -0.32 28.43
N ARG A 215 5.65 -0.24 28.32
CA ARG A 215 4.81 -1.37 27.90
C ARG A 215 4.99 -1.72 26.42
N LEU A 216 5.25 -0.73 25.56
CA LEU A 216 5.52 -0.97 24.15
C LEU A 216 6.87 -1.67 23.94
N PHE A 217 7.90 -1.28 24.71
CA PHE A 217 9.18 -2.00 24.76
C PHE A 217 9.02 -3.43 25.28
N GLU A 218 8.18 -3.65 26.29
CA GLU A 218 7.86 -4.99 26.77
C GLU A 218 7.11 -5.83 25.72
N ALA A 219 6.14 -5.24 25.02
CA ALA A 219 5.38 -5.92 23.96
C ALA A 219 6.28 -6.46 22.83
N MET A 220 7.42 -5.80 22.57
CA MET A 220 8.43 -6.26 21.62
C MET A 220 9.04 -7.63 21.99
N ASN A 221 8.96 -8.08 23.25
CA ASN A 221 9.43 -9.40 23.66
C ASN A 221 8.51 -10.54 23.18
N ASN A 222 7.29 -10.23 22.76
CA ASN A 222 6.39 -11.19 22.14
C ASN A 222 6.79 -11.41 20.68
N PRO A 223 7.19 -12.64 20.26
CA PRO A 223 7.61 -12.91 18.89
C PRO A 223 6.56 -12.55 17.84
N THR A 224 5.26 -12.75 18.11
CA THR A 224 4.18 -12.41 17.18
C THR A 224 4.11 -10.89 16.94
N VAL A 225 4.25 -10.10 18.01
CA VAL A 225 4.29 -8.63 17.92
C VAL A 225 5.53 -8.19 17.15
N TYR A 226 6.71 -8.62 17.58
CA TYR A 226 7.98 -8.24 16.95
C TYR A 226 8.04 -8.61 15.47
N ASN A 227 7.63 -9.83 15.12
CA ASN A 227 7.68 -10.32 13.74
C ASN A 227 6.73 -9.59 12.79
N SER A 228 5.68 -8.93 13.31
CA SER A 228 4.77 -8.14 12.49
C SER A 228 5.39 -6.83 11.96
N ASN A 229 6.43 -6.30 12.62
CA ASN A 229 7.08 -5.03 12.23
C ASN A 229 8.57 -4.97 12.62
N LYS A 230 9.36 -6.02 12.28
CA LYS A 230 10.75 -6.18 12.74
C LYS A 230 11.60 -4.93 12.55
N VAL A 231 11.58 -4.31 11.37
CA VAL A 231 12.42 -3.15 11.06
C VAL A 231 12.09 -1.97 11.96
N ARG A 232 10.80 -1.65 12.15
CA ARG A 232 10.39 -0.51 12.99
C ARG A 232 10.66 -0.76 14.47
N PHE A 233 10.52 -2.00 14.94
CA PHE A 233 10.91 -2.36 16.30
C PHE A 233 12.43 -2.23 16.49
N GLU A 234 13.23 -2.64 15.51
CA GLU A 234 14.69 -2.45 15.55
C GLU A 234 15.09 -0.96 15.56
N LEU A 235 14.34 -0.11 14.84
CA LEU A 235 14.48 1.34 14.90
C LEU A 235 14.10 1.89 16.27
N MET A 236 12.92 1.53 16.81
CA MET A 236 12.49 1.95 18.15
C MET A 236 13.51 1.55 19.22
N LYS A 237 14.02 0.33 19.15
CA LYS A 237 15.04 -0.20 20.08
C LYS A 237 16.32 0.65 20.15
N ARG A 238 16.68 1.33 19.06
CA ARG A 238 17.94 2.08 18.93
C ARG A 238 17.75 3.60 18.98
N LEU A 239 16.62 4.08 18.48
CA LEU A 239 16.30 5.52 18.39
C LEU A 239 15.41 6.00 19.55
N GLY A 240 14.79 5.07 20.28
CA GLY A 240 13.95 5.34 21.45
C GLY A 240 12.48 5.59 21.15
N TYR A 241 12.11 5.78 19.87
CA TYR A 241 10.75 6.16 19.47
C TYR A 241 10.25 5.27 18.33
N PHE A 242 8.98 4.90 18.38
CA PHE A 242 8.34 4.17 17.29
C PHE A 242 8.06 5.13 16.13
N VAL A 243 8.45 4.73 14.92
CA VAL A 243 8.33 5.52 13.69
C VAL A 243 7.18 5.02 12.83
N THR A 244 6.48 5.91 12.14
CA THR A 244 5.74 5.60 10.90
C THR A 244 6.71 5.36 9.74
N GLU A 245 6.35 4.88 8.57
CA GLU A 245 5.30 3.93 8.21
C GLU A 245 5.80 2.49 8.45
N SER A 246 5.43 1.53 7.61
CA SER A 246 5.62 0.09 7.78
C SER A 246 7.08 -0.34 7.69
N SER A 247 7.35 -1.61 8.01
CA SER A 247 8.73 -2.14 7.98
C SER A 247 9.31 -2.21 6.57
N GLU A 248 8.46 -2.39 5.56
CA GLU A 248 8.84 -2.39 4.15
C GLU A 248 9.41 -1.04 3.76
N HIS A 249 8.71 0.06 4.05
CA HIS A 249 9.16 1.43 3.78
C HIS A 249 10.44 1.75 4.57
N ASN A 250 10.42 1.51 5.88
CA ASN A 250 11.58 1.82 6.72
C ASN A 250 12.80 0.94 6.41
N ALA A 251 12.68 -0.17 5.68
CA ALA A 251 13.84 -0.96 5.25
C ALA A 251 14.67 -0.24 4.16
N GLU A 252 14.04 0.63 3.37
CA GLU A 252 14.67 1.38 2.28
C GLU A 252 15.00 2.84 2.62
N TYR A 253 14.53 3.38 3.75
CA TYR A 253 14.77 4.79 4.12
C TYR A 253 16.10 5.04 4.84
N ASN A 254 16.90 3.99 5.06
CA ASN A 254 18.15 4.07 5.80
C ASN A 254 19.16 3.00 5.32
N PRO A 255 20.45 3.11 5.71
CA PRO A 255 21.50 2.25 5.18
C PRO A 255 21.68 0.94 5.97
N TRP A 256 20.83 0.66 6.95
CA TRP A 256 21.04 -0.35 7.98
C TRP A 256 20.49 -1.73 7.63
N PHE A 257 19.61 -1.82 6.62
CA PHE A 257 18.93 -3.07 6.23
C PHE A 257 19.35 -3.55 4.85
N ILE A 258 18.72 -3.06 3.78
CA ILE A 258 18.93 -3.56 2.40
C ILE A 258 20.41 -3.58 1.99
N PRO A 259 21.24 -2.53 2.24
CA PRO A 259 22.65 -2.53 1.87
C PRO A 259 23.52 -3.57 2.59
N ARG A 260 23.00 -4.22 3.64
CA ARG A 260 23.73 -5.24 4.40
C ARG A 260 23.62 -6.64 3.80
N GLY A 261 23.00 -6.77 2.63
CA GLY A 261 22.97 -8.00 1.85
C GLY A 261 21.88 -8.98 2.27
N GLN A 262 21.90 -10.15 1.63
CA GLN A 262 20.80 -11.13 1.68
C GLN A 262 20.51 -11.64 3.10
N ASP A 263 21.55 -11.84 3.93
CA ASP A 263 21.37 -12.32 5.31
C ASP A 263 20.54 -11.35 6.15
N MET A 264 20.76 -10.04 6.00
CA MET A 264 19.98 -9.02 6.69
C MET A 264 18.55 -8.98 6.16
N ILE A 265 18.38 -9.01 4.83
CA ILE A 265 17.06 -9.03 4.18
C ILE A 265 16.22 -10.21 4.69
N THR A 266 16.81 -11.41 4.72
CA THR A 266 16.15 -12.64 5.21
C THR A 266 15.83 -12.53 6.70
N ARG A 267 16.79 -12.12 7.54
CA ARG A 267 16.60 -12.00 8.99
C ARG A 267 15.47 -11.03 9.34
N MET A 268 15.37 -9.94 8.59
CA MET A 268 14.42 -8.85 8.84
C MET A 268 13.11 -8.98 8.07
N ASN A 269 12.92 -10.05 7.28
CA ASN A 269 11.76 -10.27 6.42
C ASN A 269 11.50 -9.09 5.48
N VAL A 270 12.54 -8.51 4.88
CA VAL A 270 12.41 -7.34 4.00
C VAL A 270 11.88 -7.78 2.62
N PRO A 271 10.68 -7.35 2.18
CA PRO A 271 10.08 -7.83 0.95
C PRO A 271 10.49 -6.97 -0.25
N ILE A 272 11.61 -7.32 -0.88
CA ILE A 272 12.05 -6.67 -2.13
C ILE A 272 10.96 -6.78 -3.20
N ASP A 273 10.77 -5.72 -4.00
CA ASP A 273 9.78 -5.62 -5.08
C ASP A 273 8.30 -5.62 -4.64
N GLU A 274 8.03 -5.31 -3.37
CA GLU A 274 6.68 -5.33 -2.81
C GLU A 274 5.72 -4.38 -3.53
N TYR A 275 6.15 -3.19 -3.92
CA TYR A 275 5.27 -2.26 -4.61
C TYR A 275 4.94 -2.66 -6.05
N LEU A 276 5.86 -3.34 -6.76
CA LEU A 276 5.56 -3.92 -8.07
C LEU A 276 4.46 -4.97 -7.97
N ARG A 277 4.54 -5.83 -6.93
CA ARG A 277 3.46 -6.74 -6.60
C ARG A 277 2.17 -5.95 -6.32
N ARG A 278 2.16 -4.98 -5.40
CA ARG A 278 0.94 -4.19 -5.12
C ARG A 278 0.31 -3.57 -6.38
N CYS A 279 1.11 -2.98 -7.27
CA CYS A 279 0.64 -2.40 -8.53
C CYS A 279 -0.08 -3.42 -9.43
N ASP A 280 0.42 -4.65 -9.49
CA ASP A 280 -0.19 -5.71 -10.29
C ASP A 280 -1.56 -6.14 -9.72
N GLY A 281 -1.67 -6.19 -8.38
CA GLY A 281 -2.92 -6.54 -7.69
C GLY A 281 -4.04 -5.52 -7.89
N ILE A 282 -3.67 -4.23 -8.01
CA ILE A 282 -4.63 -3.15 -8.31
C ILE A 282 -5.29 -3.36 -9.69
N VAL A 283 -4.59 -3.97 -10.65
CA VAL A 283 -5.16 -4.29 -11.96
C VAL A 283 -6.27 -5.34 -11.84
N GLU A 284 -6.05 -6.38 -11.03
CA GLU A 284 -7.09 -7.38 -10.77
C GLU A 284 -8.28 -6.84 -9.97
N GLU A 285 -7.99 -6.04 -8.94
CA GLU A 285 -9.02 -5.40 -8.13
C GLU A 285 -9.91 -4.50 -9.01
N PHE A 286 -9.33 -3.79 -9.97
CA PHE A 286 -10.09 -3.02 -10.94
C PHE A 286 -11.06 -3.89 -11.77
N GLU A 287 -10.61 -5.03 -12.27
CA GLU A 287 -11.49 -5.95 -13.03
C GLU A 287 -12.63 -6.51 -12.18
N GLN A 288 -12.38 -6.76 -10.88
CA GLN A 288 -13.44 -7.16 -9.94
C GLN A 288 -14.42 -6.00 -9.70
N MET A 289 -13.92 -4.80 -9.47
CA MET A 289 -14.73 -3.58 -9.29
C MET A 289 -15.57 -3.26 -10.53
N LYS A 290 -15.06 -3.52 -11.73
CA LYS A 290 -15.79 -3.37 -12.99
C LYS A 290 -16.97 -4.34 -13.09
N LYS A 291 -16.81 -5.59 -12.67
CA LYS A 291 -17.92 -6.56 -12.57
C LYS A 291 -18.95 -6.10 -11.54
N LEU A 292 -18.49 -5.67 -10.37
CA LEU A 292 -19.35 -5.15 -9.31
C LEU A 292 -20.11 -3.90 -9.77
N ALA A 293 -19.50 -3.01 -10.55
CA ALA A 293 -20.15 -1.80 -11.05
C ALA A 293 -21.36 -2.11 -11.97
N ARG A 294 -21.33 -3.25 -12.68
CA ARG A 294 -22.34 -3.65 -13.68
C ARG A 294 -23.46 -4.52 -13.13
N ASN A 295 -23.27 -5.20 -12.01
CA ASN A 295 -24.31 -6.05 -11.42
C ASN A 295 -25.36 -5.20 -10.66
N ASP A 296 -26.47 -5.77 -10.24
CA ASP A 296 -27.47 -5.06 -9.40
C ASP A 296 -27.32 -5.37 -7.90
N GLN A 297 -26.24 -6.05 -7.51
CA GLN A 297 -26.06 -6.41 -6.10
C GLN A 297 -25.87 -5.14 -5.26
N PRO A 298 -26.55 -5.05 -4.10
CA PRO A 298 -26.34 -3.96 -3.16
C PRO A 298 -24.90 -4.01 -2.67
N MET A 299 -24.33 -2.84 -2.42
CA MET A 299 -22.97 -2.72 -1.90
C MET A 299 -23.03 -2.33 -0.43
N GLU A 300 -22.38 -3.12 0.41
CA GLU A 300 -22.17 -2.76 1.80
C GLU A 300 -21.24 -1.55 1.89
N PHE A 301 -21.56 -0.63 2.81
CA PHE A 301 -20.73 0.52 3.10
C PHE A 301 -20.17 0.40 4.51
N HIS A 302 -18.85 0.45 4.61
CA HIS A 302 -18.13 0.64 5.85
C HIS A 302 -17.33 1.93 5.74
N ARG A 303 -17.45 2.78 6.75
CA ARG A 303 -16.69 4.03 6.81
C ARG A 303 -15.20 3.71 6.84
N SER A 304 -14.41 4.40 6.02
CA SER A 304 -12.97 4.27 6.02
C SER A 304 -12.31 5.13 7.10
N HIS A 305 -10.98 5.04 7.21
CA HIS A 305 -10.16 5.81 8.15
C HIS A 305 -9.50 7.04 7.51
N GLU A 306 -10.01 7.49 6.36
CA GLU A 306 -9.43 8.58 5.59
C GLU A 306 -9.78 9.97 6.15
N TYR A 307 -8.75 10.80 6.37
CA TYR A 307 -8.91 12.14 6.96
C TYR A 307 -9.66 13.13 6.07
N GLY A 308 -9.66 12.97 4.75
CA GLY A 308 -10.26 13.93 3.83
C GLY A 308 -11.74 14.21 4.13
N SER A 309 -12.50 13.16 4.45
CA SER A 309 -13.91 13.31 4.85
C SER A 309 -14.08 14.08 6.16
N LEU A 310 -13.19 13.85 7.14
CA LEU A 310 -13.20 14.55 8.43
C LEU A 310 -12.85 16.02 8.27
N ILE A 311 -11.89 16.34 7.39
CA ILE A 311 -11.47 17.71 7.11
C ILE A 311 -12.60 18.49 6.45
N ILE A 312 -13.21 17.92 5.39
CA ILE A 312 -14.36 18.53 4.70
C ILE A 312 -15.49 18.80 5.70
N HIS A 313 -15.85 17.80 6.52
CA HIS A 313 -16.87 17.95 7.54
C HIS A 313 -16.55 19.08 8.52
N SER A 314 -15.36 19.06 9.12
CA SER A 314 -14.95 20.02 10.15
C SER A 314 -14.89 21.45 9.62
N MET A 315 -14.44 21.64 8.38
CA MET A 315 -14.41 22.97 7.74
C MET A 315 -15.80 23.51 7.41
N VAL A 316 -16.76 22.65 7.05
CA VAL A 316 -18.12 23.07 6.73
C VAL A 316 -18.95 23.31 7.99
N THR A 317 -18.90 22.41 8.96
CA THR A 317 -19.74 22.49 10.17
C THR A 317 -19.10 23.35 11.25
N GLY A 318 -17.77 23.41 11.31
CA GLY A 318 -17.02 24.00 12.42
C GLY A 318 -16.76 23.03 13.57
N THR A 319 -17.10 21.74 13.44
CA THR A 319 -16.76 20.73 14.45
C THR A 319 -15.24 20.59 14.57
N PRO A 320 -14.62 20.91 15.72
CA PRO A 320 -13.17 20.84 15.84
C PRO A 320 -12.69 19.39 15.87
N ARG A 321 -11.64 19.08 15.11
CA ARG A 321 -10.94 17.79 15.12
C ARG A 321 -9.44 17.97 15.00
N VAL A 322 -8.69 17.02 15.54
CA VAL A 322 -7.25 16.91 15.27
C VAL A 322 -7.02 15.82 14.22
N VAL A 323 -6.31 16.17 13.16
CA VAL A 323 -5.78 15.25 12.15
C VAL A 323 -4.26 15.41 12.08
N TYR A 324 -3.57 14.51 11.40
CA TYR A 324 -2.15 14.67 11.10
C TYR A 324 -2.01 15.03 9.62
N GLY A 325 -1.67 16.28 9.36
CA GLY A 325 -1.60 16.86 8.02
C GLY A 325 -0.17 17.18 7.60
N ASN A 326 0.08 17.16 6.29
CA ASN A 326 1.37 17.50 5.70
C ASN A 326 1.31 18.89 5.07
N MET A 327 2.01 19.87 5.65
CA MET A 327 2.05 21.28 5.21
C MET A 327 3.44 21.89 5.51
N PRO A 328 3.78 23.08 4.98
CA PRO A 328 5.04 23.76 5.32
C PRO A 328 5.21 23.92 6.83
N ASN A 329 6.38 23.53 7.34
CA ASN A 329 6.69 23.42 8.76
C ASN A 329 6.41 24.72 9.53
N ARG A 330 6.89 25.87 9.01
CA ARG A 330 6.69 27.21 9.59
C ARG A 330 6.91 27.28 11.11
N GLY A 331 7.87 26.50 11.62
CA GLY A 331 8.24 26.45 13.04
C GLY A 331 7.42 25.48 13.90
N ALA A 332 6.50 24.69 13.34
CA ALA A 332 5.77 23.66 14.09
C ALA A 332 6.73 22.65 14.76
N ILE A 333 7.72 22.19 13.99
CA ILE A 333 8.91 21.50 14.50
C ILE A 333 10.07 22.49 14.47
N SER A 334 10.52 22.92 15.65
CA SER A 334 11.36 24.12 15.79
C SER A 334 12.79 23.96 15.28
N ASN A 335 13.29 22.73 15.16
CA ASN A 335 14.64 22.42 14.69
C ASN A 335 14.66 21.79 13.28
N LEU A 336 13.58 21.94 12.51
CA LEU A 336 13.55 21.64 11.07
C LEU A 336 13.42 22.93 10.24
N PRO A 337 13.87 22.94 8.97
CA PRO A 337 13.70 24.09 8.09
C PRO A 337 12.24 24.55 8.00
N PRO A 338 11.95 25.87 7.91
CA PRO A 338 10.58 26.39 7.90
C PRO A 338 9.80 26.00 6.64
N ASP A 339 10.50 25.66 5.57
CA ASP A 339 9.98 25.30 4.25
C ASP A 339 9.96 23.79 3.98
N ALA A 340 10.50 22.98 4.90
CA ALA A 340 10.27 21.54 4.90
C ALA A 340 8.77 21.26 5.07
N ILE A 341 8.27 20.19 4.44
CA ILE A 341 6.90 19.73 4.69
C ILE A 341 6.93 18.84 5.93
N ALA A 342 6.28 19.28 6.99
CA ALA A 342 6.17 18.55 8.24
C ALA A 342 4.84 17.79 8.32
N GLU A 343 4.83 16.66 9.01
CA GLU A 343 3.63 15.92 9.41
C GLU A 343 3.46 16.08 10.92
N VAL A 344 2.45 16.85 11.33
CA VAL A 344 2.24 17.24 12.74
C VAL A 344 0.73 17.29 13.07
N PRO A 345 0.35 17.32 14.36
CA PRO A 345 -1.05 17.51 14.72
C PRO A 345 -1.57 18.82 14.15
N THR A 346 -2.76 18.75 13.58
CA THR A 346 -3.40 19.83 12.84
C THR A 346 -4.84 19.96 13.34
N LEU A 347 -5.15 21.08 13.98
CA LEU A 347 -6.53 21.43 14.32
C LEU A 347 -7.27 21.77 13.03
N VAL A 348 -8.46 21.21 12.87
CA VAL A 348 -9.36 21.48 11.75
C VAL A 348 -10.71 21.89 12.28
N ASP A 349 -11.14 23.08 11.87
CA ASP A 349 -12.44 23.67 12.15
C ASP A 349 -12.83 24.61 11.00
N ARG A 350 -13.75 25.54 11.25
CA ARG A 350 -14.23 26.51 10.23
C ARG A 350 -13.12 27.44 9.70
N ALA A 351 -12.06 27.67 10.47
CA ALA A 351 -10.91 28.46 10.03
C ALA A 351 -9.95 27.65 9.13
N GLY A 352 -10.14 26.34 9.03
CA GLY A 352 -9.35 25.44 8.21
C GLY A 352 -8.30 24.66 8.99
N CYS A 353 -7.29 24.16 8.29
CA CYS A 353 -6.21 23.37 8.86
C CYS A 353 -5.14 24.27 9.50
N GLN A 354 -4.88 24.08 10.79
CA GLN A 354 -3.97 24.89 11.60
C GLN A 354 -2.99 23.96 12.33
N PHE A 355 -1.69 24.09 12.04
CA PHE A 355 -0.66 23.33 12.75
C PHE A 355 -0.60 23.68 14.23
N THR A 356 -0.42 22.64 15.05
CA THR A 356 0.00 22.80 16.43
C THR A 356 1.53 22.90 16.49
N THR A 357 2.06 23.70 17.42
CA THR A 357 3.50 23.69 17.72
C THR A 357 3.85 22.42 18.51
N VAL A 358 4.87 21.70 18.05
CA VAL A 358 5.39 20.48 18.68
C VAL A 358 6.66 20.77 19.47
N GLY A 359 7.53 21.65 18.96
CA GLY A 359 8.85 21.93 19.53
C GLY A 359 9.97 21.14 18.82
N PRO A 360 11.14 20.97 19.45
CA PRO A 360 12.27 20.31 18.80
C PRO A 360 12.12 18.78 18.82
N LEU A 361 12.45 18.13 17.71
CA LEU A 361 12.64 16.68 17.71
C LEU A 361 13.98 16.32 18.39
N PRO A 362 14.05 15.17 19.08
CA PRO A 362 15.33 14.62 19.55
C PRO A 362 16.38 14.51 18.42
N PRO A 363 17.68 14.78 18.70
CA PRO A 363 18.70 14.88 17.66
C PRO A 363 18.85 13.63 16.78
N GLN A 364 18.68 12.43 17.34
CA GLN A 364 18.76 11.19 16.58
C GLN A 364 17.60 11.02 15.59
N LEU A 365 16.43 11.60 15.88
CA LEU A 365 15.28 11.59 14.96
C LEU A 365 15.47 12.62 13.85
N VAL A 366 16.03 13.79 14.18
CA VAL A 366 16.45 14.78 13.16
C VAL A 366 17.49 14.16 12.23
N GLY A 367 18.51 13.48 12.77
CA GLY A 367 19.53 12.80 11.99
C GLY A 367 18.95 11.73 11.04
N TYR A 368 17.86 11.07 11.42
CA TYR A 368 17.16 10.11 10.57
C TYR A 368 16.43 10.76 9.38
N ILE A 369 15.75 11.89 9.61
CA ILE A 369 14.88 12.52 8.58
C ILE A 369 15.58 13.60 7.74
N GLN A 370 16.68 14.18 8.23
CA GLN A 370 17.36 15.30 7.56
C GLN A 370 17.87 14.98 6.14
N PRO A 371 18.43 13.78 5.85
CA PRO A 371 18.80 13.43 4.48
C PRO A 371 17.62 13.48 3.52
N HIS A 372 16.45 13.02 3.96
CA HIS A 372 15.20 13.04 3.17
C HIS A 372 14.65 14.46 2.97
N ILE A 373 14.72 15.31 4.00
CA ILE A 373 14.37 16.74 3.85
C ILE A 373 15.28 17.43 2.82
N THR A 374 16.57 17.09 2.83
CA THR A 374 17.54 17.60 1.86
C THR A 374 17.21 17.12 0.44
N GLN A 375 16.82 15.85 0.29
CA GLN A 375 16.34 15.29 -0.97
C GLN A 375 15.10 16.05 -1.49
N HIS A 376 14.13 16.35 -0.63
CA HIS A 376 12.93 17.12 -1.02
C HIS A 376 13.29 18.51 -1.56
N GLU A 377 14.14 19.25 -0.84
CA GLU A 377 14.58 20.59 -1.26
C GLU A 377 15.34 20.55 -2.61
N LEU A 378 16.22 19.56 -2.80
CA LEU A 378 16.93 19.39 -4.07
C LEU A 378 15.99 19.00 -5.21
N PHE A 379 14.98 18.16 -4.95
CA PHE A 379 13.93 17.85 -5.91
C PHE A 379 13.23 19.13 -6.41
N ILE A 380 12.71 19.98 -5.50
CA ILE A 380 11.90 21.13 -5.93
C ILE A 380 12.75 22.16 -6.67
N ARG A 381 14.02 22.31 -6.28
CA ARG A 381 14.99 23.12 -7.03
C ARG A 381 15.29 22.56 -8.41
N ALA A 382 15.47 21.25 -8.54
CA ALA A 382 15.66 20.61 -9.84
C ALA A 382 14.49 20.93 -10.78
N ALA A 383 13.26 20.78 -10.27
CA ALA A 383 12.04 21.00 -11.04
C ALA A 383 11.80 22.47 -11.42
N MET A 384 12.10 23.41 -10.52
CA MET A 384 11.89 24.85 -10.75
C MET A 384 13.03 25.52 -11.54
N GLU A 385 14.29 25.19 -11.25
CA GLU A 385 15.47 25.80 -11.87
C GLU A 385 15.87 25.08 -13.17
N GLY A 386 15.37 23.86 -13.39
CA GLY A 386 15.67 23.03 -14.57
C GLY A 386 17.09 22.45 -14.53
N ARG A 387 17.63 22.19 -13.34
CA ARG A 387 19.01 21.79 -13.09
C ARG A 387 19.11 20.29 -12.81
N ARG A 388 19.79 19.53 -13.69
CA ARG A 388 19.96 18.07 -13.54
C ARG A 388 20.84 17.69 -12.37
N ASP A 389 21.81 18.52 -12.01
CA ASP A 389 22.73 18.24 -10.93
C ASP A 389 22.06 18.18 -9.57
N TYR A 390 20.97 18.91 -9.36
CA TYR A 390 20.15 18.71 -8.17
C TYR A 390 19.47 17.34 -8.11
N VAL A 391 19.16 16.72 -9.25
CA VAL A 391 18.66 15.33 -9.28
C VAL A 391 19.75 14.37 -8.81
N TYR A 392 20.99 14.57 -9.27
CA TYR A 392 22.12 13.75 -8.85
C TYR A 392 22.38 13.92 -7.35
N GLN A 393 22.42 15.16 -6.87
CA GLN A 393 22.65 15.48 -5.45
C GLN A 393 21.51 14.92 -4.57
N ALA A 394 20.25 15.01 -5.02
CA ALA A 394 19.11 14.42 -4.32
C ALA A 394 19.25 12.90 -4.17
N ALA A 395 19.75 12.22 -5.20
CA ALA A 395 20.04 10.78 -5.13
C ALA A 395 21.30 10.46 -4.31
N MET A 396 22.32 11.33 -4.31
CA MET A 396 23.53 11.15 -3.50
C MET A 396 23.25 11.22 -1.99
N PHE A 397 22.31 12.07 -1.56
CA PHE A 397 21.95 12.19 -0.14
C PHE A 397 20.85 11.23 0.30
N ASP A 398 20.29 10.43 -0.62
CA ASP A 398 19.42 9.32 -0.25
C ASP A 398 20.24 8.23 0.48
N PRO A 399 19.87 7.84 1.71
CA PRO A 399 20.69 6.94 2.52
C PRO A 399 20.90 5.55 1.92
N LEU A 400 19.88 4.97 1.27
CA LEU A 400 19.97 3.66 0.64
C LEU A 400 20.88 3.71 -0.60
N THR A 401 20.69 4.73 -1.43
CA THR A 401 21.48 4.96 -2.63
C THR A 401 22.95 5.19 -2.28
N SER A 402 23.22 6.10 -1.34
CA SER A 402 24.59 6.43 -0.90
C SER A 402 25.32 5.23 -0.31
N ALA A 403 24.60 4.32 0.35
CA ALA A 403 25.20 3.13 0.94
C ALA A 403 25.45 1.99 -0.07
N THR A 404 24.87 2.08 -1.26
CA THR A 404 24.88 1.00 -2.25
C THR A 404 25.72 1.33 -3.49
N LEU A 405 25.73 2.59 -3.93
CA LEU A 405 26.31 3.00 -5.20
C LEU A 405 27.48 3.98 -5.01
N SER A 406 28.46 3.92 -5.92
CA SER A 406 29.47 4.98 -6.08
C SER A 406 28.86 6.24 -6.72
N LEU A 407 29.51 7.40 -6.55
CA LEU A 407 29.03 8.68 -7.10
C LEU A 407 28.82 8.63 -8.62
N ASP A 408 29.75 8.01 -9.36
CA ASP A 408 29.65 7.88 -10.82
C ASP A 408 28.45 7.01 -11.23
N GLN A 409 28.20 5.92 -10.49
CA GLN A 409 27.02 5.08 -10.71
C GLN A 409 25.72 5.83 -10.43
N ILE A 410 25.68 6.68 -9.40
CA ILE A 410 24.50 7.51 -9.08
C ILE A 410 24.21 8.48 -10.22
N VAL A 411 25.20 9.25 -10.68
CA VAL A 411 25.03 10.20 -11.80
C VAL A 411 24.57 9.45 -13.07
N GLN A 412 25.20 8.32 -13.37
CA GLN A 412 24.86 7.50 -14.53
C GLN A 412 23.42 6.98 -14.47
N MET A 413 23.01 6.42 -13.33
CA MET A 413 21.65 5.92 -13.11
C MET A 413 20.61 7.03 -13.27
N CYS A 414 20.88 8.22 -12.71
CA CYS A 414 19.99 9.37 -12.87
C CYS A 414 19.89 9.82 -14.34
N ASP A 415 20.99 9.84 -15.09
CA ASP A 415 20.94 10.17 -16.52
C ASP A 415 20.12 9.14 -17.32
N GLU A 416 20.25 7.85 -17.01
CA GLU A 416 19.45 6.80 -17.64
C GLU A 416 17.96 6.94 -17.30
N LEU A 417 17.61 7.21 -16.04
CA LEU A 417 16.23 7.49 -15.61
C LEU A 417 15.66 8.74 -16.29
N ILE A 418 16.44 9.81 -16.44
CA ILE A 418 16.03 11.03 -17.17
C ILE A 418 15.73 10.68 -18.63
N ALA A 419 16.62 9.94 -19.29
CA ALA A 419 16.43 9.54 -20.68
C ALA A 419 15.22 8.61 -20.87
N ALA A 420 15.01 7.68 -19.94
CA ALA A 420 13.91 6.72 -19.98
C ALA A 420 12.53 7.36 -19.80
N HIS A 421 12.42 8.35 -18.91
CA HIS A 421 11.15 9.04 -18.67
C HIS A 421 10.86 10.15 -19.69
N GLY A 422 11.90 10.83 -20.18
CA GLY A 422 11.79 11.92 -21.16
C GLY A 422 11.08 13.16 -20.63
N PHE A 423 11.16 14.26 -21.38
CA PHE A 423 10.58 15.56 -21.00
C PHE A 423 9.21 15.78 -21.63
N GLU A 424 8.29 16.47 -20.95
CA GLU A 424 6.92 16.72 -21.45
C GLU A 424 6.89 17.38 -22.85
N ARG A 425 7.79 18.34 -23.09
CA ARG A 425 7.90 19.03 -24.38
C ARG A 425 8.25 18.10 -25.56
N ASP A 426 8.81 16.94 -25.25
CA ASP A 426 9.27 15.91 -26.19
C ASP A 426 8.37 14.65 -26.12
N GLY A 427 7.18 14.75 -25.51
CA GLY A 427 6.23 13.64 -25.34
C GLY A 427 6.52 12.72 -24.14
N GLY A 428 7.46 13.09 -23.27
CA GLY A 428 7.74 12.43 -22.00
C GLY A 428 6.88 12.97 -20.84
N VAL A 429 7.40 12.85 -19.61
CA VAL A 429 6.64 13.15 -18.38
C VAL A 429 7.41 13.97 -17.35
N LEU A 430 8.71 14.20 -17.55
CA LEU A 430 9.52 15.01 -16.64
C LEU A 430 9.42 16.50 -16.99
N PRO A 431 9.60 17.41 -16.01
CA PRO A 431 9.86 18.83 -16.28
C PRO A 431 11.15 19.00 -17.09
N PRO A 432 11.32 20.12 -17.81
CA PRO A 432 12.54 20.36 -18.56
C PRO A 432 13.76 20.45 -17.64
N LEU A 433 14.72 19.53 -17.81
CA LEU A 433 16.01 19.54 -17.11
C LEU A 433 17.14 19.78 -18.13
N ASP A 434 17.79 20.94 -18.07
CA ASP A 434 18.83 21.38 -19.00
C ASP A 434 20.22 21.04 -18.46
N ALA A 435 20.95 20.19 -19.18
CA ALA A 435 22.33 19.85 -18.85
C ALA A 435 23.28 21.06 -18.90
N ARG A 436 22.96 22.09 -19.68
CA ARG A 436 23.80 23.31 -19.78
C ARG A 436 23.68 24.21 -18.56
N ARG A 437 22.68 23.98 -17.71
CA ARG A 437 22.47 24.70 -16.45
C ARG A 437 23.13 24.02 -15.25
N THR A 438 23.70 22.82 -15.43
CA THR A 438 24.32 22.06 -14.34
C THR A 438 25.66 22.66 -13.98
N LEU A 439 26.01 22.63 -12.69
CA LEU A 439 27.32 23.07 -12.20
C LEU A 439 28.33 21.93 -12.08
N VAL A 440 27.86 20.69 -12.15
CA VAL A 440 28.71 19.48 -12.14
C VAL A 440 28.52 18.67 -13.43
N PRO A 441 29.50 17.83 -13.80
CA PRO A 441 29.41 16.99 -14.99
C PRO A 441 28.24 16.02 -14.95
N THR A 442 27.68 15.72 -16.12
CA THR A 442 26.81 14.55 -16.32
C THR A 442 27.67 13.29 -16.48
N SER A 443 27.05 12.12 -16.63
CA SER A 443 27.78 10.87 -16.86
C SER A 443 28.56 10.80 -18.19
N GLY A 444 28.26 11.71 -19.13
CA GLY A 444 28.81 11.69 -20.49
C GLY A 444 28.30 10.53 -21.35
N LYS A 445 27.45 9.64 -20.82
CA LYS A 445 26.89 8.49 -21.53
C LYS A 445 25.59 8.84 -22.23
N GLN A 446 25.33 8.15 -23.34
CA GLN A 446 24.05 8.22 -24.04
C GLN A 446 23.20 6.99 -23.68
N PHE A 447 21.95 7.23 -23.33
CA PHE A 447 20.97 6.19 -23.02
C PHE A 447 19.85 6.21 -24.06
N GLY A 448 19.47 5.02 -24.53
CA GLY A 448 18.34 4.87 -25.44
C GLY A 448 17.00 5.10 -24.75
N LYS A 449 15.94 5.24 -25.56
CA LYS A 449 14.57 5.24 -25.01
C LYS A 449 14.25 3.86 -24.42
N VAL A 450 13.54 3.86 -23.31
CA VAL A 450 12.99 2.64 -22.71
C VAL A 450 11.54 2.51 -23.16
N ASP A 451 11.20 1.43 -23.87
CA ASP A 451 9.80 1.08 -24.10
C ASP A 451 9.22 0.46 -22.83
N ARG A 452 8.34 1.22 -22.16
CA ARG A 452 7.70 0.77 -20.92
C ARG A 452 6.83 -0.47 -21.13
N LYS A 453 6.30 -0.67 -22.35
CA LYS A 453 5.50 -1.87 -22.67
C LYS A 453 6.35 -3.13 -22.70
N ASP A 454 7.61 -3.02 -23.09
CA ASP A 454 8.52 -4.16 -23.07
C ASP A 454 8.93 -4.53 -21.65
N LEU A 455 9.16 -3.54 -20.78
CA LEU A 455 9.34 -3.79 -19.35
C LEU A 455 8.10 -4.46 -18.76
N ARG A 456 6.89 -3.99 -19.11
CA ARG A 456 5.65 -4.60 -18.64
C ARG A 456 5.51 -6.05 -19.09
N ARG A 457 5.78 -6.33 -20.36
CA ARG A 457 5.76 -7.69 -20.91
C ARG A 457 6.76 -8.60 -20.20
N SER A 458 7.98 -8.11 -19.97
CA SER A 458 9.04 -8.84 -19.25
C SER A 458 8.61 -9.16 -17.81
N TRP A 459 8.01 -8.18 -17.12
CA TRP A 459 7.43 -8.39 -15.79
C TRP A 459 6.35 -9.47 -15.81
N ASP A 460 5.36 -9.34 -16.70
CA ASP A 460 4.25 -10.30 -16.79
C ASP A 460 4.75 -11.72 -17.14
N GLU A 461 5.78 -11.84 -17.99
CA GLU A 461 6.43 -13.12 -18.29
C GLU A 461 7.15 -13.70 -17.08
N ALA A 462 7.87 -12.88 -16.30
CA ALA A 462 8.51 -13.31 -15.07
C ALA A 462 7.48 -13.79 -14.05
N GLN A 463 6.40 -13.06 -13.85
CA GLN A 463 5.31 -13.48 -12.95
C GLN A 463 4.68 -14.80 -13.42
N ARG A 464 4.38 -14.94 -14.73
CA ARG A 464 3.86 -16.20 -15.29
C ARG A 464 4.79 -17.38 -15.04
N ARG A 465 6.11 -17.18 -15.13
CA ARG A 465 7.11 -18.22 -14.82
C ARG A 465 7.12 -18.58 -13.34
N ILE A 466 7.08 -17.59 -12.44
CA ILE A 466 7.04 -17.80 -10.98
C ILE A 466 5.85 -18.66 -10.59
N VAL A 467 4.68 -18.40 -11.17
CA VAL A 467 3.47 -19.15 -10.84
C VAL A 467 3.26 -20.39 -11.72
N ALA A 468 4.12 -20.72 -12.68
CA ALA A 468 3.87 -21.79 -13.65
C ALA A 468 3.60 -23.15 -12.96
N ASP A 469 4.35 -23.43 -11.89
CA ASP A 469 4.26 -24.67 -11.11
C ASP A 469 3.28 -24.57 -9.92
N TYR A 470 2.59 -23.44 -9.75
CA TYR A 470 1.57 -23.28 -8.71
C TYR A 470 0.26 -23.97 -9.10
N VAL A 471 -0.42 -24.52 -8.09
CA VAL A 471 -1.77 -25.07 -8.22
C VAL A 471 -2.71 -23.99 -8.77
N LYS A 472 -3.36 -24.27 -9.90
CA LYS A 472 -4.17 -23.29 -10.64
C LYS A 472 -5.64 -23.27 -10.26
N GLU A 473 -6.17 -24.44 -9.93
CA GLU A 473 -7.57 -24.62 -9.61
C GLU A 473 -7.68 -25.56 -8.41
N CYS A 474 -8.61 -25.25 -7.51
CA CYS A 474 -8.98 -26.13 -6.42
C CYS A 474 -10.49 -26.03 -6.16
N HIS A 475 -10.99 -26.91 -5.30
CA HIS A 475 -12.29 -26.77 -4.67
C HIS A 475 -12.08 -26.29 -3.25
N VAL A 476 -12.83 -25.29 -2.81
CA VAL A 476 -12.74 -24.73 -1.45
C VAL A 476 -14.04 -24.93 -0.70
N ILE A 477 -13.98 -25.08 0.62
CA ILE A 477 -15.14 -25.16 1.50
C ILE A 477 -14.82 -24.59 2.89
N GLY A 478 -15.81 -23.96 3.51
CA GLY A 478 -15.71 -23.25 4.78
C GLY A 478 -16.56 -21.99 4.76
N PRO A 479 -16.42 -21.10 5.75
CA PRO A 479 -15.62 -21.24 6.98
C PRO A 479 -16.33 -22.07 8.05
N TRP A 480 -15.57 -22.79 8.88
CA TRP A 480 -16.02 -23.34 10.17
C TRP A 480 -15.48 -22.46 11.30
N PRO A 481 -16.32 -21.66 11.95
CA PRO A 481 -15.92 -20.86 13.10
C PRO A 481 -15.43 -21.76 14.23
N SER A 482 -14.46 -21.27 14.99
CA SER A 482 -14.05 -21.90 16.24
C SER A 482 -15.15 -21.79 17.30
N PRO A 483 -15.38 -22.84 18.11
CA PRO A 483 -16.32 -22.79 19.23
C PRO A 483 -15.81 -21.89 20.38
N GLU A 484 -14.50 -21.62 20.45
CA GLU A 484 -13.89 -20.75 21.45
C GLU A 484 -13.58 -19.38 20.85
N ALA A 485 -14.18 -18.33 21.41
CA ALA A 485 -13.97 -16.97 20.94
C ALA A 485 -12.49 -16.56 21.05
N GLY A 486 -11.92 -16.03 19.96
CA GLY A 486 -10.55 -15.52 19.95
C GLY A 486 -9.47 -16.59 19.82
N LYS A 487 -9.82 -17.82 19.47
CA LYS A 487 -8.88 -18.93 19.32
C LYS A 487 -9.34 -19.83 18.19
N VAL A 488 -8.42 -20.33 17.38
CA VAL A 488 -8.66 -21.38 16.39
C VAL A 488 -7.44 -22.31 16.39
N SER A 489 -7.59 -23.51 15.84
CA SER A 489 -6.45 -24.40 15.60
C SER A 489 -6.72 -25.33 14.42
N LEU A 490 -5.63 -25.77 13.78
CA LEU A 490 -5.62 -26.88 12.83
C LEU A 490 -6.18 -28.18 13.43
N ASP A 491 -6.30 -28.31 14.74
CA ASP A 491 -6.92 -29.47 15.41
C ASP A 491 -8.45 -29.35 15.56
N LEU A 492 -9.07 -28.24 15.16
CA LEU A 492 -10.53 -28.09 15.18
C LEU A 492 -11.17 -29.15 14.27
N ALA A 493 -11.78 -30.18 14.87
CA ALA A 493 -12.41 -31.26 14.11
C ALA A 493 -13.63 -30.76 13.33
N THR A 494 -13.71 -31.07 12.03
CA THR A 494 -14.86 -30.73 11.20
C THR A 494 -15.46 -31.97 10.51
N PRO A 495 -16.74 -31.88 10.07
CA PRO A 495 -17.35 -32.93 9.25
C PRO A 495 -16.57 -33.28 7.98
N VAL A 496 -15.84 -32.32 7.39
CA VAL A 496 -14.99 -32.57 6.20
C VAL A 496 -13.89 -33.56 6.52
N GLU A 497 -13.22 -33.42 7.66
CA GLU A 497 -12.17 -34.36 8.07
C GLU A 497 -12.73 -35.73 8.44
N ALA A 498 -13.90 -35.80 9.08
CA ALA A 498 -14.56 -37.07 9.36
C ALA A 498 -14.91 -37.83 8.06
N ASP A 499 -15.42 -37.11 7.05
CA ASP A 499 -15.72 -37.66 5.74
C ASP A 499 -14.48 -38.03 4.93
N PHE A 500 -13.41 -37.25 5.05
CA PHE A 500 -12.11 -37.54 4.44
C PHE A 500 -11.47 -38.78 5.06
N ALA A 501 -11.52 -38.93 6.39
CA ALA A 501 -10.94 -40.07 7.10
C ALA A 501 -11.59 -41.42 6.71
N ARG A 502 -12.87 -41.41 6.30
CA ARG A 502 -13.56 -42.58 5.75
C ARG A 502 -13.04 -42.97 4.35
N ARG A 503 -12.42 -42.04 3.62
CA ARG A 503 -11.93 -42.19 2.24
C ARG A 503 -10.40 -42.25 2.21
N ARG A 504 -9.85 -43.43 2.49
CA ARG A 504 -8.39 -43.66 2.62
C ARG A 504 -7.57 -43.40 1.34
N ASP A 505 -8.21 -43.20 0.20
CA ASP A 505 -7.54 -42.91 -1.08
C ASP A 505 -7.26 -41.41 -1.31
N GLY A 506 -7.54 -40.59 -0.29
CA GLY A 506 -7.34 -39.15 -0.31
C GLY A 506 -8.40 -38.39 -1.10
N SER A 507 -9.54 -39.00 -1.45
CA SER A 507 -10.65 -38.33 -2.11
C SER A 507 -11.57 -37.60 -1.14
N VAL A 508 -12.25 -36.56 -1.63
CA VAL A 508 -13.34 -35.87 -0.93
C VAL A 508 -14.62 -35.95 -1.77
N ASP A 509 -15.77 -35.91 -1.11
CA ASP A 509 -17.05 -35.80 -1.80
C ASP A 509 -17.38 -34.33 -2.09
N LEU A 510 -17.13 -33.92 -3.33
CA LEU A 510 -17.38 -32.56 -3.79
C LEU A 510 -18.89 -32.21 -3.87
N LYS A 511 -19.79 -33.19 -3.74
CA LYS A 511 -21.24 -32.97 -3.68
C LYS A 511 -21.76 -32.85 -2.25
N ALA A 512 -20.93 -33.15 -1.25
CA ALA A 512 -21.30 -33.07 0.14
C ALA A 512 -21.71 -31.64 0.52
N ALA A 513 -22.63 -31.56 1.49
CA ALA A 513 -23.09 -30.33 2.09
C ALA A 513 -23.05 -30.48 3.60
N TYR A 514 -22.60 -29.44 4.28
CA TYR A 514 -22.44 -29.44 5.74
C TYR A 514 -23.20 -28.27 6.32
N GLU A 515 -23.94 -28.51 7.39
CA GLU A 515 -24.66 -27.46 8.11
C GLU A 515 -23.80 -26.94 9.26
N VAL A 516 -23.65 -25.61 9.33
CA VAL A 516 -22.87 -24.90 10.36
C VAL A 516 -23.60 -23.61 10.69
N ASP A 517 -24.00 -23.42 11.94
CA ASP A 517 -24.69 -22.22 12.44
C ASP A 517 -25.88 -21.77 11.55
N GLY A 518 -26.70 -22.73 11.11
CA GLY A 518 -27.85 -22.49 10.24
C GLY A 518 -27.51 -22.14 8.78
N ARG A 519 -26.25 -22.29 8.36
CA ARG A 519 -25.77 -22.11 6.98
C ARG A 519 -25.37 -23.45 6.38
N VAL A 520 -25.68 -23.65 5.11
CA VAL A 520 -25.26 -24.84 4.35
C VAL A 520 -24.00 -24.52 3.55
N LEU A 521 -22.89 -25.14 3.94
CA LEU A 521 -21.60 -25.04 3.26
C LEU A 521 -21.49 -26.10 2.17
N ARG A 522 -20.95 -25.71 1.00
CA ARG A 522 -20.73 -26.58 -0.17
C ARG A 522 -19.37 -26.28 -0.79
N TRP A 523 -18.77 -27.29 -1.42
CA TRP A 523 -17.55 -27.10 -2.20
C TRP A 523 -17.78 -26.16 -3.38
N LYS A 524 -16.90 -25.19 -3.54
CA LYS A 524 -16.92 -24.22 -4.65
C LYS A 524 -15.63 -24.33 -5.44
N LYS A 525 -15.71 -24.25 -6.77
CA LYS A 525 -14.50 -24.13 -7.60
C LYS A 525 -13.87 -22.76 -7.37
N ALA A 526 -12.56 -22.77 -7.15
CA ALA A 526 -11.74 -21.58 -7.01
C ALA A 526 -10.58 -21.62 -8.01
N ARG A 527 -10.22 -20.45 -8.52
CA ARG A 527 -9.04 -20.26 -9.35
C ARG A 527 -8.02 -19.45 -8.57
N VAL A 528 -6.76 -19.80 -8.78
CA VAL A 528 -5.65 -19.09 -8.19
C VAL A 528 -5.56 -17.68 -8.79
N SER A 529 -5.17 -16.70 -7.98
CA SER A 529 -4.79 -15.38 -8.50
C SER A 529 -3.53 -15.46 -9.36
N HIS A 530 -3.22 -14.40 -10.12
CA HIS A 530 -1.96 -14.29 -10.87
C HIS A 530 -0.68 -14.51 -10.05
N ARG A 531 -0.76 -14.53 -8.71
CA ARG A 531 0.38 -14.74 -7.78
C ARG A 531 0.47 -16.11 -7.15
N GLY A 532 -0.34 -17.08 -7.59
CA GLY A 532 -0.31 -18.40 -6.96
C GLY A 532 -1.00 -18.45 -5.59
N TYR A 533 -1.77 -17.42 -5.24
CA TYR A 533 -2.50 -17.32 -3.96
C TYR A 533 -4.01 -17.55 -4.13
N PHE A 534 -4.58 -18.40 -3.27
CA PHE A 534 -6.01 -18.59 -3.08
C PHE A 534 -6.48 -17.81 -1.85
N ASP A 535 -7.19 -16.70 -2.08
CA ASP A 535 -7.75 -15.84 -1.02
C ASP A 535 -9.05 -16.44 -0.47
N PHE A 536 -8.97 -17.12 0.68
CA PHE A 536 -10.12 -17.71 1.34
C PHE A 536 -11.07 -16.66 1.90
N ALA A 537 -10.57 -15.50 2.34
CA ALA A 537 -11.43 -14.42 2.81
C ALA A 537 -12.37 -13.91 1.71
N SER A 538 -11.86 -13.78 0.48
CA SER A 538 -12.68 -13.43 -0.69
C SER A 538 -13.59 -14.56 -1.17
N LEU A 539 -13.15 -15.82 -1.06
CA LEU A 539 -13.87 -16.99 -1.59
C LEU A 539 -14.94 -17.57 -0.65
N LEU A 540 -14.66 -17.54 0.66
CA LEU A 540 -15.46 -18.17 1.72
C LEU A 540 -16.10 -17.12 2.65
N GLY A 541 -15.61 -15.88 2.64
CA GLY A 541 -16.08 -14.79 3.48
C GLY A 541 -15.09 -14.43 4.57
N LYS A 542 -15.13 -13.16 5.03
CA LYS A 542 -14.26 -12.64 6.09
C LYS A 542 -14.76 -13.10 7.45
N VAL A 543 -14.15 -14.15 7.99
CA VAL A 543 -14.47 -14.70 9.31
C VAL A 543 -13.17 -14.96 10.06
N GLU A 544 -12.94 -14.23 11.15
CA GLU A 544 -11.81 -14.48 12.06
C GLU A 544 -12.04 -15.76 12.87
N TRP A 545 -10.96 -16.39 13.32
CA TRP A 545 -10.98 -17.59 14.16
C TRP A 545 -11.78 -18.74 13.55
N ALA A 546 -11.46 -19.12 12.31
CA ALA A 546 -12.16 -20.16 11.57
C ALA A 546 -11.22 -21.08 10.80
N VAL A 547 -11.67 -22.28 10.46
CA VAL A 547 -10.95 -23.19 9.55
C VAL A 547 -11.65 -23.34 8.21
N GLY A 548 -10.89 -23.68 7.19
CA GLY A 548 -11.37 -23.88 5.84
C GLY A 548 -10.48 -24.88 5.11
N TYR A 549 -11.01 -25.43 4.02
CA TYR A 549 -10.33 -26.50 3.29
C TYR A 549 -10.23 -26.18 1.80
N ALA A 550 -9.14 -26.64 1.20
CA ALA A 550 -8.94 -26.70 -0.23
C ALA A 550 -8.63 -28.14 -0.67
N TYR A 551 -9.19 -28.54 -1.82
CA TYR A 551 -8.94 -29.84 -2.43
C TYR A 551 -8.59 -29.69 -3.90
N PHE A 552 -7.52 -30.33 -4.33
CA PHE A 552 -7.09 -30.36 -5.73
C PHE A 552 -6.39 -31.66 -6.09
N GLN A 553 -6.22 -31.87 -7.38
CA GLN A 553 -5.60 -33.06 -7.95
C GLN A 553 -4.43 -32.66 -8.84
N ILE A 554 -3.31 -33.38 -8.73
CA ILE A 554 -2.14 -33.23 -9.59
C ILE A 554 -1.86 -34.56 -10.28
N GLU A 555 -1.76 -34.55 -11.60
CA GLU A 555 -1.33 -35.71 -12.36
C GLU A 555 0.19 -35.74 -12.46
N SER A 556 0.82 -36.86 -12.06
CA SER A 556 2.26 -37.06 -12.19
C SER A 556 2.55 -38.12 -13.27
N PRO A 557 3.40 -37.82 -14.27
CA PRO A 557 3.68 -38.77 -15.37
C PRO A 557 4.44 -40.03 -14.91
N SER A 558 5.11 -39.94 -13.76
CA SER A 558 5.83 -41.03 -13.11
C SER A 558 5.70 -40.95 -11.59
N ALA A 559 5.99 -42.05 -10.89
CA ALA A 559 6.17 -42.00 -9.44
C ALA A 559 7.50 -41.32 -9.15
N ARG A 560 7.50 -40.27 -8.32
CA ARG A 560 8.69 -39.45 -8.05
C ARG A 560 8.65 -38.80 -6.68
N ASP A 561 9.82 -38.62 -6.10
CA ASP A 561 9.98 -37.69 -4.99
C ASP A 561 10.03 -36.26 -5.56
N THR A 562 9.38 -35.32 -4.89
CA THR A 562 9.43 -33.90 -5.24
C THR A 562 9.41 -33.08 -3.96
N MET A 563 10.01 -31.90 -4.01
CA MET A 563 9.80 -30.87 -3.00
C MET A 563 8.58 -30.04 -3.43
N ILE A 564 7.54 -29.99 -2.60
CA ILE A 564 6.49 -28.97 -2.78
C ILE A 564 6.89 -27.75 -1.96
N ARG A 565 6.68 -26.56 -2.53
CA ARG A 565 6.87 -25.28 -1.83
C ARG A 565 5.51 -24.69 -1.53
N LEU A 566 5.34 -24.10 -0.36
CA LEU A 566 4.04 -23.63 0.11
C LEU A 566 4.17 -22.36 0.94
N GLY A 567 3.07 -21.65 1.05
CA GLY A 567 2.88 -20.51 1.92
C GLY A 567 1.43 -20.39 2.34
N SER A 568 1.20 -19.88 3.56
CA SER A 568 -0.13 -19.65 4.13
C SER A 568 -0.16 -18.37 4.93
N ASP A 569 -1.32 -17.72 4.90
CA ASP A 569 -1.78 -16.83 5.97
C ASP A 569 -2.23 -17.75 7.12
N ASP A 570 -1.58 -17.60 8.26
CA ASP A 570 -1.66 -18.48 9.44
C ASP A 570 -1.31 -19.96 9.18
N GLY A 571 -1.89 -20.88 9.96
CA GLY A 571 -1.55 -22.28 10.05
C GLY A 571 -2.01 -23.09 8.84
N ILE A 572 -1.21 -24.09 8.45
CA ILE A 572 -1.50 -24.95 7.31
C ILE A 572 -1.23 -26.43 7.62
N ARG A 573 -2.17 -27.29 7.21
CA ARG A 573 -2.06 -28.74 7.28
C ARG A 573 -2.35 -29.36 5.92
N ILE A 574 -1.52 -30.29 5.46
CA ILE A 574 -1.60 -30.87 4.12
C ILE A 574 -1.57 -32.40 4.18
N TRP A 575 -2.54 -33.02 3.51
CA TRP A 575 -2.57 -34.44 3.21
C TRP A 575 -2.38 -34.70 1.72
N VAL A 576 -1.56 -35.69 1.39
CA VAL A 576 -1.36 -36.17 0.02
C VAL A 576 -1.72 -37.65 -0.04
N ASN A 577 -2.68 -37.99 -0.92
CA ASN A 577 -3.21 -39.35 -1.07
C ASN A 577 -3.65 -39.98 0.26
N GLY A 578 -4.28 -39.19 1.14
CA GLY A 578 -4.76 -39.66 2.44
C GLY A 578 -3.71 -39.66 3.55
N LYS A 579 -2.43 -39.39 3.26
CA LYS A 579 -1.35 -39.33 4.25
C LYS A 579 -1.03 -37.89 4.63
N LEU A 580 -0.96 -37.60 5.93
CA LEU A 580 -0.49 -36.31 6.44
C LEU A 580 1.00 -36.14 6.07
N VAL A 581 1.33 -35.05 5.37
CA VAL A 581 2.71 -34.76 4.94
C VAL A 581 3.27 -33.50 5.59
N HIS A 582 2.41 -32.56 5.98
CA HIS A 582 2.82 -31.29 6.56
C HIS A 582 1.77 -30.78 7.54
N ASP A 583 2.23 -30.22 8.65
CA ASP A 583 1.40 -29.72 9.74
C ASP A 583 2.17 -28.63 10.49
N HIS A 584 1.74 -27.38 10.35
CA HIS A 584 2.39 -26.23 10.96
C HIS A 584 1.37 -25.20 11.41
N GLU A 585 1.15 -25.16 12.72
CA GLU A 585 0.33 -24.15 13.40
C GLU A 585 1.20 -22.90 13.64
N VAL A 586 0.84 -21.78 13.03
CA VAL A 586 1.58 -20.53 13.13
C VAL A 586 0.67 -19.34 12.84
N GLY A 587 0.81 -18.23 13.58
CA GLY A 587 0.16 -16.97 13.24
C GLY A 587 1.08 -16.09 12.40
N ARG A 588 0.75 -15.82 11.13
CA ARG A 588 1.59 -15.04 10.21
C ARG A 588 0.82 -14.56 8.99
N GLY A 589 1.31 -13.48 8.36
CA GLY A 589 0.88 -13.10 7.01
C GLY A 589 1.33 -14.09 5.94
N TYR A 590 0.55 -14.20 4.84
CA TYR A 590 0.94 -15.00 3.69
C TYR A 590 2.30 -14.58 3.12
N THR A 591 3.22 -15.55 3.03
CA THR A 591 4.50 -15.41 2.31
C THR A 591 4.63 -16.58 1.34
N PRO A 592 4.78 -16.35 0.01
CA PRO A 592 4.92 -17.42 -0.96
C PRO A 592 6.21 -18.22 -0.73
N ASP A 593 6.14 -19.53 -0.94
CA ASP A 593 7.28 -20.47 -0.88
C ASP A 593 8.11 -20.41 0.42
N CYS A 594 7.54 -19.91 1.52
CA CYS A 594 8.23 -19.77 2.80
C CYS A 594 8.47 -21.13 3.49
N GLU A 595 7.75 -22.16 3.06
CA GLU A 595 7.89 -23.52 3.56
C GLU A 595 8.05 -24.51 2.41
N SER A 596 8.67 -25.65 2.72
CA SER A 596 8.86 -26.72 1.77
C SER A 596 8.76 -28.07 2.45
N VAL A 597 8.14 -29.03 1.77
CA VAL A 597 8.01 -30.39 2.28
C VAL A 597 8.25 -31.41 1.16
N ARG A 598 9.02 -32.45 1.48
CA ARG A 598 9.30 -33.53 0.55
C ARG A 598 8.12 -34.49 0.53
N VAL A 599 7.57 -34.72 -0.66
CA VAL A 599 6.46 -35.66 -0.87
C VAL A 599 6.80 -36.64 -1.99
N ARG A 600 6.24 -37.84 -1.92
CA ARG A 600 6.34 -38.83 -3.00
C ARG A 600 5.02 -38.91 -3.74
N LEU A 601 5.03 -38.48 -5.00
CA LEU A 601 3.90 -38.59 -5.90
C LEU A 601 3.87 -39.99 -6.52
N LYS A 602 2.68 -40.58 -6.65
CA LYS A 602 2.46 -41.79 -7.47
C LYS A 602 2.29 -41.41 -8.93
N LYS A 603 2.56 -42.35 -9.84
CA LYS A 603 2.18 -42.20 -11.25
C LYS A 603 0.65 -42.03 -11.35
N GLY A 604 0.18 -41.09 -12.16
CA GLY A 604 -1.23 -40.73 -12.28
C GLY A 604 -1.69 -39.68 -11.27
N VAL A 605 -2.96 -39.71 -10.90
CA VAL A 605 -3.61 -38.68 -10.07
C VAL A 605 -3.17 -38.75 -8.61
N ASN A 606 -2.65 -37.65 -8.09
CA ASN A 606 -2.34 -37.42 -6.68
C ASN A 606 -3.33 -36.42 -6.10
N ARG A 607 -3.89 -36.73 -4.93
CA ARG A 607 -4.95 -35.92 -4.31
C ARG A 607 -4.42 -35.17 -3.12
N PHE A 608 -4.71 -33.87 -3.07
CA PHE A 608 -4.29 -32.97 -2.00
C PHE A 608 -5.51 -32.47 -1.26
N LEU A 609 -5.49 -32.59 0.07
CA LEU A 609 -6.38 -31.85 0.97
C LEU A 609 -5.51 -30.88 1.76
N VAL A 610 -5.92 -29.63 1.81
CA VAL A 610 -5.26 -28.56 2.57
C VAL A 610 -6.28 -28.03 3.57
N LYS A 611 -5.88 -27.92 4.82
CA LYS A 611 -6.63 -27.23 5.87
C LYS A 611 -5.85 -25.98 6.27
N LEU A 612 -6.57 -24.89 6.40
CA LEU A 612 -6.06 -23.61 6.88
C LEU A 612 -6.89 -23.20 8.08
N ASP A 613 -6.24 -22.69 9.11
CA ASP A 613 -6.92 -21.86 10.09
C ASP A 613 -6.84 -20.38 9.67
N ASN A 614 -7.57 -19.54 10.38
CA ASN A 614 -7.57 -18.10 10.20
C ASN A 614 -7.62 -17.47 11.58
N TYR A 615 -6.60 -16.71 11.92
CA TYR A 615 -6.58 -15.92 13.14
C TYR A 615 -7.29 -14.60 12.85
N LYS A 616 -6.59 -13.60 12.30
CA LYS A 616 -7.13 -12.27 12.03
C LYS A 616 -6.68 -11.73 10.67
N SER A 617 -7.54 -10.92 10.07
CA SER A 617 -7.29 -10.19 8.82
C SER A 617 -7.23 -11.06 7.56
N GLY A 618 -6.04 -11.52 7.16
CA GLY A 618 -5.83 -12.20 5.90
C GLY A 618 -6.04 -13.71 6.04
N TRP A 619 -6.48 -14.38 4.98
CA TRP A 619 -6.74 -15.81 5.02
C TRP A 619 -6.59 -16.44 3.64
N GLY A 620 -5.62 -17.36 3.49
CA GLY A 620 -5.40 -18.04 2.22
C GLY A 620 -4.06 -18.76 2.12
N PHE A 621 -3.79 -19.33 0.96
CA PHE A 621 -2.59 -20.14 0.75
C PHE A 621 -2.12 -20.18 -0.70
N GLY A 622 -0.88 -20.63 -0.91
CA GLY A 622 -0.33 -20.99 -2.21
C GLY A 622 0.52 -22.26 -2.11
N ILE A 623 0.41 -23.14 -3.10
CA ILE A 623 1.23 -24.36 -3.20
C ILE A 623 1.80 -24.45 -4.60
N CYS A 624 3.11 -24.63 -4.67
CA CYS A 624 3.88 -24.97 -5.85
C CYS A 624 4.20 -26.47 -5.85
N VAL A 625 3.79 -27.16 -6.92
CA VAL A 625 4.13 -28.57 -7.17
C VAL A 625 4.91 -28.64 -8.49
N PRO A 626 6.26 -28.64 -8.45
CA PRO A 626 7.08 -28.61 -9.66
C PRO A 626 6.71 -29.73 -10.64
N ALA A 627 6.51 -29.43 -11.92
CA ALA A 627 6.14 -30.44 -12.92
C ALA A 627 7.27 -31.46 -13.22
N ARG A 628 8.52 -31.07 -12.96
CA ARG A 628 9.74 -31.90 -13.12
C ARG A 628 10.57 -31.81 -11.82
N PRO A 629 11.35 -32.86 -11.49
CA PRO A 629 12.19 -32.88 -10.29
C PRO A 629 13.26 -31.79 -10.29
#